data_AF-A0A7W7CR53-F1
#
_entry.id   AF-A0A7W7CR53-F1
#
_cell.length_a   1.000
_cell.length_b   1.000
_cell.length_c   1.000
_cell.angle_alpha   90.00
_cell.angle_beta   90.00
_cell.angle_gamma   90.00
#
_symmetry.space_group_name_H-M   'P 1'
#
loop_
_entity.id
_entity.type
_entity.pdbx_description
1 polymer ?
#
loop_
_entity_poly.entity_id
_entity_poly.type
_entity_poly.pdbx_seq_one_letter_code
_entity_poly.pdbx_strand_id
1 'polypeptide(L)'
;MEPVLQFDPASLSIYYRGVPHRGDGPSLLGEVVHEALLGRHAHAKQLVGAIPAEPVRIRAANLLSTVWHEQRHFVDVLLTNFGQSISRRFTSVLLNLPEIVAAGRHQGHLLVPISAYGSAAKRRAAGVGTTEFLTRAAKDIRDREMLLRRDMLGERLADGGRLSLGGHAQLEALGYFAQANFVQNEFGLDTVLQLQGDMPDADHLRNQYLWAGMMAAYLGLVAPDQGRSTPGEEVVAVQAPAVSALLYGALMIRRWGQEQTFVDGGNSGSALHRLGPIMEDLHANGELRAATSTAEAWEAVNQACARLFGRTATRELEVDLEQSARLCDLAASKFGDDSSLAAHLAAVQDARVRLAALFAADPGLVLDPGRSARLLSDVLPVPLFAEPYGRTEAVPEGWHDVWGWGVDLPNGGRMSWTWAYAPVQTIRETARIHIVADPESWQDVATQLIPAAKVLMYGRRQPATLGPELRWGEVTLENDLKVDLLVHPLYRRPVVDTGNAGFWYLTGRSSAVCDGCSATIDRGGGGYFPSSFFRYTEPAAAQWLLEHNGGGAWGQLMVERDWSGWLLCDRCGAEVGELAAGRQ
;
A
#
# COMPACT_ATOMS: atom_id res chain seq x y z
N MET A 1 5.51 -5.67 12.59
CA MET A 1 4.25 -5.00 13.01
C MET A 1 3.26 -4.92 11.85
N GLU A 2 1.95 -4.96 12.11
CA GLU A 2 0.94 -4.59 11.09
C GLU A 2 0.94 -3.06 10.92
N PRO A 3 0.90 -2.53 9.69
CA PRO A 3 0.97 -1.09 9.45
C PRO A 3 -0.27 -0.37 9.99
N VAL A 4 -0.09 0.83 10.55
CA VAL A 4 -1.18 1.68 11.07
C VAL A 4 -1.89 2.43 9.95
N LEU A 5 -1.11 2.88 8.96
CA LEU A 5 -1.58 3.55 7.76
C LEU A 5 -0.90 2.89 6.55
N GLN A 6 -1.67 2.55 5.51
CA GLN A 6 -1.11 1.97 4.31
C GLN A 6 -2.02 2.19 3.10
N PHE A 7 -1.46 2.70 2.00
CA PHE A 7 -2.10 2.65 0.70
C PHE A 7 -2.07 1.23 0.12
N ASP A 8 -3.24 0.74 -0.26
CA ASP A 8 -3.38 -0.56 -0.93
C ASP A 8 -3.65 -0.36 -2.42
N PRO A 9 -2.70 -0.73 -3.31
CA PRO A 9 -2.88 -0.58 -4.74
C PRO A 9 -3.93 -1.54 -5.34
N ALA A 10 -4.40 -2.54 -4.59
CA ALA A 10 -5.45 -3.44 -5.06
C ALA A 10 -6.83 -2.76 -5.01
N SER A 11 -7.20 -2.22 -3.85
CA SER A 11 -8.46 -1.50 -3.64
C SER A 11 -8.36 0.00 -3.94
N LEU A 12 -7.16 0.51 -4.22
CA LEU A 12 -6.86 1.94 -4.40
C LEU A 12 -7.38 2.79 -3.21
N SER A 13 -7.25 2.24 -2.01
CA SER A 13 -7.77 2.78 -0.75
C SER A 13 -6.64 2.93 0.27
N ILE A 14 -6.81 3.83 1.24
CA ILE A 14 -5.89 3.94 2.39
C ILE A 14 -6.51 3.24 3.58
N TYR A 15 -5.83 2.25 4.11
CA TYR A 15 -6.23 1.57 5.34
C TYR A 15 -5.69 2.35 6.54
N TYR A 16 -6.55 2.61 7.51
CA TYR A 16 -6.18 3.23 8.78
C TYR A 16 -6.72 2.41 9.96
N ARG A 17 -5.83 1.86 10.77
CA ARG A 17 -6.21 0.95 11.87
C ARG A 17 -6.38 1.63 13.24
N GLY A 18 -6.16 2.94 13.30
CA GLY A 18 -5.96 3.60 14.60
C GLY A 18 -4.59 3.30 15.21
N VAL A 19 -4.16 4.13 16.16
CA VAL A 19 -2.99 3.83 16.98
C VAL A 19 -3.37 2.65 17.90
N PRO A 20 -2.57 1.58 18.01
CA PRO A 20 -2.96 0.37 18.74
C PRO A 20 -3.27 0.68 20.21
N HIS A 21 -4.55 0.67 20.56
CA HIS A 21 -5.01 0.71 21.94
C HIS A 21 -6.38 0.05 22.12
N ARG A 22 -6.53 -0.77 23.17
CA ARG A 22 -7.82 -1.31 23.63
C ARG A 22 -8.49 -0.30 24.56
N GLY A 23 -9.63 0.26 24.15
CA GLY A 23 -10.62 0.82 25.10
C GLY A 23 -10.50 2.30 25.47
N ASP A 24 -9.69 3.10 24.78
CA ASP A 24 -9.77 4.57 24.87
C ASP A 24 -10.48 5.09 23.62
N GLY A 25 -11.39 6.06 23.77
CA GLY A 25 -12.06 6.74 22.65
C GLY A 25 -11.06 7.40 21.68
N PRO A 26 -11.53 8.03 20.58
CA PRO A 26 -10.64 8.61 19.57
C PRO A 26 -9.68 9.60 20.22
N SER A 27 -8.40 9.22 20.27
CA SER A 27 -7.35 10.10 20.76
C SER A 27 -7.22 11.32 19.84
N LEU A 28 -6.70 12.43 20.36
CA LEU A 28 -6.39 13.63 19.58
C LEU A 28 -5.54 13.32 18.32
N LEU A 29 -4.66 12.32 18.39
CA LEU A 29 -3.88 11.84 17.25
C LEU A 29 -4.74 11.17 16.17
N GLY A 30 -5.76 10.43 16.60
CA GLY A 30 -6.73 9.81 15.70
C GLY A 30 -7.60 10.84 14.98
N GLU A 31 -7.98 11.90 15.66
CA GLU A 31 -8.73 13.02 15.07
C GLU A 31 -7.92 13.71 13.96
N VAL A 32 -6.62 13.99 14.19
CA VAL A 32 -5.72 14.55 13.17
C VAL A 32 -5.69 13.68 11.91
N VAL A 33 -5.52 12.36 12.07
CA VAL A 33 -5.48 11.42 10.94
C VAL A 33 -6.84 11.36 10.23
N HIS A 34 -7.93 11.31 10.99
CA HIS A 34 -9.29 11.27 10.46
C HIS A 34 -9.59 12.49 9.59
N GLU A 35 -9.32 13.70 10.10
CA GLU A 35 -9.51 14.94 9.34
C GLU A 35 -8.69 14.96 8.04
N ALA A 36 -7.44 14.52 8.10
CA ALA A 36 -6.56 14.47 6.94
C ALA A 36 -7.02 13.46 5.88
N LEU A 37 -7.47 12.27 6.29
CA LEU A 37 -7.98 11.24 5.38
C LEU A 37 -9.26 11.69 4.65
N LEU A 38 -10.05 12.57 5.27
CA LEU A 38 -11.22 13.20 4.65
C LEU A 38 -10.89 14.41 3.76
N GLY A 39 -9.60 14.70 3.55
CA GLY A 39 -9.12 15.84 2.77
C GLY A 39 -9.18 17.19 3.50
N ARG A 40 -9.55 17.21 4.79
CA ARG A 40 -9.64 18.41 5.64
C ARG A 40 -8.28 18.81 6.22
N HIS A 41 -7.26 18.87 5.37
CA HIS A 41 -5.85 19.10 5.75
C HIS A 41 -5.65 20.39 6.55
N ALA A 42 -6.36 21.47 6.21
CA ALA A 42 -6.27 22.73 6.96
C ALA A 42 -6.69 22.55 8.44
N HIS A 43 -7.76 21.79 8.69
CA HIS A 43 -8.24 21.51 10.04
C HIS A 43 -7.29 20.57 10.77
N ALA A 44 -6.84 19.49 10.12
CA ALA A 44 -5.84 18.58 10.68
C ALA A 44 -4.57 19.32 11.15
N LYS A 45 -4.08 20.28 10.36
CA LYS A 45 -2.93 21.13 10.72
C LYS A 45 -3.22 22.02 11.94
N GLN A 46 -4.41 22.60 12.03
CA GLN A 46 -4.82 23.38 13.21
C GLN A 46 -4.84 22.52 14.47
N LEU A 47 -5.36 21.29 14.38
CA LEU A 47 -5.36 20.33 15.48
C LEU A 47 -3.93 20.01 15.94
N VAL A 48 -2.99 19.78 15.02
CA VAL A 48 -1.56 19.59 15.36
C VAL A 48 -0.99 20.82 16.06
N GLY A 49 -1.24 22.02 15.53
CA GLY A 49 -0.75 23.27 16.09
C GLY A 49 -1.30 23.58 17.49
N ALA A 50 -2.51 23.08 17.82
CA ALA A 50 -3.13 23.25 19.11
C ALA A 50 -2.54 22.35 20.22
N ILE A 51 -1.71 21.36 19.87
CA ILE A 51 -1.12 20.42 20.83
C ILE A 51 -0.01 21.10 21.65
N PRO A 52 -0.18 21.27 22.99
CA PRO A 52 0.79 22.01 23.80
C PRO A 52 2.10 21.22 23.99
N ALA A 53 1.98 19.92 24.26
CA ALA A 53 3.12 19.04 24.54
C ALA A 53 3.87 18.73 23.24
N GLU A 54 5.11 19.22 23.14
CA GLU A 54 5.96 19.07 21.96
C GLU A 54 6.11 17.61 21.50
N PRO A 55 6.40 16.60 22.35
CA PRO A 55 6.51 15.21 21.89
C PRO A 55 5.20 14.62 21.35
N VAL A 56 4.04 15.14 21.76
CA VAL A 56 2.74 14.72 21.22
C VAL A 56 2.49 15.42 19.88
N ARG A 57 2.84 16.71 19.79
CA ARG A 57 2.73 17.51 18.57
C ARG A 57 3.58 16.94 17.43
N ILE A 58 4.83 16.56 17.72
CA ILE A 58 5.73 15.93 16.73
C ILE A 58 5.16 14.60 16.23
N ARG A 59 4.62 13.75 17.13
CA ARG A 59 3.94 12.51 16.71
C ARG A 59 2.70 12.77 15.86
N ALA A 60 1.91 13.79 16.19
CA ALA A 60 0.75 14.18 15.40
C ALA A 60 1.17 14.68 14.01
N ALA A 61 2.22 15.49 13.92
CA ALA A 61 2.82 15.93 12.67
C ALA A 61 3.33 14.73 11.86
N ASN A 62 3.94 13.73 12.50
CA ASN A 62 4.36 12.50 11.82
C ASN A 62 3.17 11.78 11.18
N LEU A 63 2.13 11.49 11.96
CA LEU A 63 0.95 10.77 11.48
C LEU A 63 0.25 11.52 10.34
N LEU A 64 0.11 12.84 10.46
CA LEU A 64 -0.41 13.68 9.38
C LEU A 64 0.47 13.58 8.12
N SER A 65 1.80 13.62 8.29
CA SER A 65 2.73 13.48 7.17
C SER A 65 2.65 12.10 6.51
N THR A 66 2.39 11.04 7.27
CA THR A 66 2.14 9.70 6.74
C THR A 66 0.85 9.68 5.91
N VAL A 67 -0.21 10.38 6.33
CA VAL A 67 -1.44 10.52 5.52
C VAL A 67 -1.13 11.17 4.16
N TRP A 68 -0.36 12.25 4.15
CA TRP A 68 0.05 12.88 2.89
C TRP A 68 0.91 11.96 2.02
N HIS A 69 1.79 11.17 2.62
CA HIS A 69 2.61 10.17 1.94
C HIS A 69 1.72 9.11 1.24
N GLU A 70 0.76 8.54 1.95
CA GLU A 70 -0.13 7.51 1.38
C GLU A 70 -1.11 8.09 0.34
N GLN A 71 -1.59 9.32 0.55
CA GLN A 71 -2.39 10.02 -0.48
C GLN A 71 -1.56 10.32 -1.72
N ARG A 72 -0.26 10.59 -1.54
CA ARG A 72 0.65 10.78 -2.66
C ARG A 72 0.82 9.49 -3.48
N HIS A 73 0.95 8.34 -2.81
CA HIS A 73 0.97 7.04 -3.51
C HIS A 73 -0.26 6.80 -4.37
N PHE A 74 -1.46 7.20 -3.92
CA PHE A 74 -2.68 7.12 -4.73
C PHE A 74 -2.56 7.93 -6.03
N VAL A 75 -2.07 9.18 -5.95
CA VAL A 75 -1.82 10.02 -7.13
C VAL A 75 -0.81 9.37 -8.07
N ASP A 76 0.33 8.95 -7.55
CA ASP A 76 1.42 8.37 -8.35
C ASP A 76 0.98 7.04 -8.99
N VAL A 77 0.17 6.24 -8.31
CA VAL A 77 -0.37 4.98 -8.84
C VAL A 77 -1.38 5.22 -9.94
N LEU A 78 -2.28 6.20 -9.81
CA LEU A 78 -3.24 6.56 -10.86
C LEU A 78 -2.55 7.13 -12.10
N LEU A 79 -1.52 7.97 -11.90
CA LEU A 79 -0.93 8.76 -12.97
C LEU A 79 0.21 8.06 -13.71
N THR A 80 0.94 7.12 -13.08
CA THR A 80 2.09 6.46 -13.73
C THR A 80 1.75 5.09 -14.31
N ASN A 81 2.37 4.73 -15.44
CA ASN A 81 2.19 3.42 -16.06
C ASN A 81 2.72 2.28 -15.17
N PHE A 82 3.83 2.51 -14.46
CA PHE A 82 4.35 1.56 -13.48
C PHE A 82 3.34 1.34 -12.35
N GLY A 83 2.81 2.41 -11.77
CA GLY A 83 1.79 2.34 -10.72
C GLY A 83 0.56 1.53 -11.15
N GLN A 84 0.03 1.82 -12.33
CA GLN A 84 -1.09 1.05 -12.90
C GLN A 84 -0.75 -0.41 -13.17
N SER A 85 0.50 -0.73 -13.50
CA SER A 85 0.91 -2.12 -13.65
C SER A 85 0.82 -2.92 -12.35
N ILE A 86 0.93 -2.25 -11.18
CA ILE A 86 0.73 -2.86 -9.87
C ILE A 86 -0.75 -3.19 -9.68
N SER A 87 -1.67 -2.26 -9.94
CA SER A 87 -3.12 -2.48 -9.77
C SER A 87 -3.68 -3.49 -10.77
N ARG A 88 -3.27 -3.43 -12.04
CA ARG A 88 -3.77 -4.31 -13.12
C ARG A 88 -3.53 -5.80 -12.91
N ARG A 89 -2.58 -6.20 -12.05
CA ARG A 89 -2.41 -7.62 -11.71
C ARG A 89 -3.65 -8.18 -11.00
N PHE A 90 -4.27 -7.37 -10.15
CA PHE A 90 -5.52 -7.72 -9.47
C PHE A 90 -6.68 -7.69 -10.45
N THR A 91 -6.75 -6.67 -11.31
CA THR A 91 -7.75 -6.60 -12.39
C THR A 91 -7.69 -7.83 -13.30
N SER A 92 -6.50 -8.33 -13.65
CA SER A 92 -6.37 -9.56 -14.45
C SER A 92 -6.99 -10.76 -13.75
N VAL A 93 -6.78 -10.90 -12.43
CA VAL A 93 -7.41 -11.96 -11.64
C VAL A 93 -8.93 -11.80 -11.61
N LEU A 94 -9.42 -10.58 -11.37
CA LEU A 94 -10.85 -10.26 -11.31
C LEU A 94 -11.57 -10.55 -12.62
N LEU A 95 -11.01 -10.11 -13.74
CA LEU A 95 -11.56 -10.37 -15.07
C LEU A 95 -11.62 -11.86 -15.41
N ASN A 96 -10.82 -12.69 -14.76
CA ASN A 96 -10.76 -14.14 -14.99
C ASN A 96 -11.36 -14.95 -13.82
N LEU A 97 -11.94 -14.29 -12.82
CA LEU A 97 -12.39 -14.93 -11.58
C LEU A 97 -13.40 -16.06 -11.83
N PRO A 98 -14.46 -15.89 -12.66
CA PRO A 98 -15.41 -16.98 -12.89
C PRO A 98 -14.78 -18.22 -13.53
N GLU A 99 -13.89 -18.06 -14.50
CA GLU A 99 -13.22 -19.18 -15.15
C GLU A 99 -12.19 -19.85 -14.22
N ILE A 100 -11.49 -19.07 -13.38
CA ILE A 100 -10.59 -19.61 -12.35
C ILE A 100 -11.38 -20.49 -11.38
N VAL A 101 -12.51 -19.98 -10.88
CA VAL A 101 -13.40 -20.70 -9.95
C VAL A 101 -13.99 -21.95 -10.61
N ALA A 102 -14.49 -21.84 -11.85
CA ALA A 102 -15.04 -22.97 -12.58
C ALA A 102 -14.00 -24.08 -12.78
N ALA A 103 -12.77 -23.71 -13.12
CA ALA A 103 -11.68 -24.68 -13.25
C ALA A 103 -11.29 -25.32 -11.91
N GLY A 104 -11.30 -24.56 -10.81
CA GLY A 104 -11.09 -25.08 -9.46
C GLY A 104 -12.18 -26.07 -9.03
N ARG A 105 -13.46 -25.72 -9.23
CA ARG A 105 -14.61 -26.60 -8.95
C ARG A 105 -14.52 -27.92 -9.73
N HIS A 106 -14.16 -27.86 -11.01
CA HIS A 106 -13.97 -29.06 -11.83
C HIS A 106 -12.83 -29.96 -11.32
N GLN A 107 -11.79 -29.40 -10.69
CA GLN A 107 -10.68 -30.16 -10.09
C GLN A 107 -10.97 -30.63 -8.65
N GLY A 108 -12.09 -30.21 -8.06
CA GLY A 108 -12.44 -30.44 -6.67
C GLY A 108 -11.79 -29.44 -5.69
N HIS A 109 -10.69 -28.81 -6.07
CA HIS A 109 -10.00 -27.78 -5.28
C HIS A 109 -9.27 -26.78 -6.19
N LEU A 110 -9.00 -25.59 -5.65
CA LEU A 110 -8.23 -24.54 -6.30
C LEU A 110 -6.93 -24.29 -5.52
N LEU A 111 -5.79 -24.55 -6.16
CA LEU A 111 -4.48 -24.27 -5.57
C LEU A 111 -4.21 -22.75 -5.55
N VAL A 112 -3.94 -22.21 -4.36
CA VAL A 112 -3.58 -20.79 -4.18
C VAL A 112 -2.14 -20.64 -3.64
N PRO A 113 -1.35 -19.67 -4.13
CA PRO A 113 -1.68 -18.70 -5.19
C PRO A 113 -1.82 -19.36 -6.56
N ILE A 114 -2.60 -18.77 -7.47
CA ILE A 114 -2.78 -19.24 -8.85
C ILE A 114 -1.44 -19.36 -9.58
N SER A 115 -0.47 -18.47 -9.30
CA SER A 115 0.87 -18.54 -9.87
C SER A 115 1.61 -19.87 -9.55
N ALA A 116 1.18 -20.63 -8.55
CA ALA A 116 1.70 -21.96 -8.25
C ALA A 116 1.38 -23.00 -9.35
N TYR A 117 0.25 -22.84 -10.06
CA TYR A 117 -0.05 -23.66 -11.25
C TYR A 117 0.97 -23.43 -12.37
N GLY A 118 1.77 -22.36 -12.35
CA GLY A 118 2.84 -22.12 -13.32
C GLY A 118 4.09 -23.00 -13.11
N SER A 119 4.13 -23.84 -12.05
CA SER A 119 5.28 -24.68 -11.70
C SER A 119 4.87 -26.13 -11.47
N ALA A 120 5.37 -27.04 -12.31
CA ALA A 120 5.12 -28.49 -12.17
C ALA A 120 5.59 -29.05 -10.82
N ALA A 121 6.67 -28.53 -10.23
CA ALA A 121 7.15 -28.94 -8.91
C ALA A 121 6.14 -28.60 -7.80
N LYS A 122 5.72 -27.34 -7.70
CA LYS A 122 4.67 -26.87 -6.79
C LYS A 122 3.35 -27.65 -6.93
N ARG A 123 2.88 -27.90 -8.16
CA ARG A 123 1.67 -28.70 -8.40
C ARG A 123 1.81 -30.13 -7.90
N ARG A 124 2.94 -30.79 -8.20
CA ARG A 124 3.23 -32.15 -7.70
C ARG A 124 3.31 -32.19 -6.19
N ALA A 125 3.97 -31.21 -5.56
CA ALA A 125 4.07 -31.11 -4.11
C ALA A 125 2.70 -30.91 -3.43
N ALA A 126 1.77 -30.22 -4.10
CA ALA A 126 0.41 -30.03 -3.63
C ALA A 126 -0.57 -31.16 -4.05
N GLY A 127 -0.13 -32.11 -4.88
CA GLY A 127 -0.98 -33.21 -5.36
C GLY A 127 -2.09 -32.79 -6.33
N VAL A 128 -1.94 -31.66 -7.03
CA VAL A 128 -3.01 -31.08 -7.86
C VAL A 128 -2.79 -31.23 -9.36
N GLY A 129 -3.89 -31.38 -10.11
CA GLY A 129 -3.92 -31.32 -11.57
C GLY A 129 -3.78 -29.89 -12.11
N THR A 130 -4.00 -29.69 -13.40
CA THR A 130 -4.15 -28.35 -13.99
C THR A 130 -5.00 -28.42 -15.26
N THR A 131 -5.62 -27.31 -15.65
CA THR A 131 -6.22 -27.12 -16.97
C THR A 131 -5.32 -26.24 -17.84
N GLU A 132 -5.57 -26.21 -19.15
CA GLU A 132 -4.89 -25.26 -20.03
C GLU A 132 -5.15 -23.82 -19.56
N PHE A 133 -6.41 -23.52 -19.21
CA PHE A 133 -6.81 -22.20 -18.72
C PHE A 133 -6.03 -21.79 -17.46
N LEU A 134 -6.01 -22.63 -16.41
CA LEU A 134 -5.27 -22.32 -15.17
C LEU A 134 -3.77 -22.18 -15.41
N THR A 135 -3.22 -22.93 -16.36
CA THR A 135 -1.81 -22.80 -16.76
C THR A 135 -1.54 -21.45 -17.42
N ARG A 136 -2.45 -20.98 -18.29
CA ARG A 136 -2.37 -19.64 -18.92
C ARG A 136 -2.53 -18.52 -17.90
N ALA A 137 -3.54 -18.60 -17.03
CA ALA A 137 -3.77 -17.63 -15.97
C ALA A 137 -2.56 -17.54 -15.00
N ALA A 138 -2.02 -18.70 -14.59
CA ALA A 138 -0.85 -18.74 -13.73
C ALA A 138 0.40 -18.17 -14.39
N LYS A 139 0.58 -18.41 -15.70
CA LYS A 139 1.66 -17.81 -16.48
C LYS A 139 1.50 -16.29 -16.52
N ASP A 140 0.32 -15.77 -16.83
CA ASP A 140 0.05 -14.33 -16.87
C ASP A 140 0.36 -13.65 -15.52
N ILE A 141 -0.17 -14.19 -14.42
CA ILE A 141 0.07 -13.65 -13.07
C ILE A 141 1.56 -13.71 -12.72
N ARG A 142 2.22 -14.85 -12.98
CA ARG A 142 3.64 -15.04 -12.68
C ARG A 142 4.51 -14.09 -13.50
N ASP A 143 4.21 -13.91 -14.79
CA ASP A 143 5.01 -13.07 -15.67
C ASP A 143 4.93 -11.60 -15.21
N ARG A 144 3.75 -11.12 -14.78
CA ARG A 144 3.59 -9.82 -14.11
C ARG A 144 4.35 -9.73 -12.78
N GLU A 145 4.22 -10.74 -11.92
CA GLU A 145 4.94 -10.79 -10.64
C GLU A 145 6.45 -10.75 -10.86
N MET A 146 6.98 -11.49 -11.83
CA MET A 146 8.41 -11.51 -12.14
C MET A 146 8.90 -10.16 -12.64
N LEU A 147 8.12 -9.51 -13.51
CA LEU A 147 8.44 -8.15 -13.96
C LEU A 147 8.49 -7.20 -12.76
N LEU A 148 7.48 -7.19 -11.89
CA LEU A 148 7.47 -6.36 -10.68
C LEU A 148 8.63 -6.69 -9.75
N ARG A 149 8.94 -7.98 -9.55
CA ARG A 149 10.08 -8.42 -8.73
C ARG A 149 11.40 -7.89 -9.26
N ARG A 150 11.62 -7.87 -10.57
CA ARG A 150 12.84 -7.27 -11.15
C ARG A 150 12.98 -5.80 -10.79
N ASP A 151 11.87 -5.04 -10.78
CA ASP A 151 11.82 -3.65 -10.31
C ASP A 151 11.81 -3.51 -8.76
N MET A 152 11.78 -4.61 -8.00
CA MET A 152 11.92 -4.62 -6.53
C MET A 152 13.29 -5.11 -6.07
N LEU A 153 14.11 -5.68 -6.97
CA LEU A 153 15.43 -6.16 -6.62
C LEU A 153 16.37 -4.95 -6.49
N GLY A 154 16.81 -4.67 -5.26
CA GLY A 154 17.90 -3.74 -5.03
C GLY A 154 19.26 -4.34 -5.39
N GLU A 155 20.18 -3.48 -5.84
CA GLU A 155 21.57 -3.84 -6.04
C GLU A 155 22.29 -3.94 -4.68
N ARG A 156 23.16 -4.93 -4.51
CA ARG A 156 23.99 -5.04 -3.32
C ARG A 156 25.23 -4.19 -3.49
N LEU A 157 25.48 -3.32 -2.51
CA LEU A 157 26.71 -2.56 -2.39
C LEU A 157 27.86 -3.44 -1.89
N ALA A 158 29.09 -2.96 -2.10
CA ALA A 158 30.32 -3.66 -1.70
C ALA A 158 30.44 -3.87 -0.17
N ASP A 159 29.80 -3.00 0.63
CA ASP A 159 29.72 -3.08 2.08
C ASP A 159 28.57 -4.00 2.58
N GLY A 160 27.82 -4.62 1.66
CA GLY A 160 26.66 -5.44 1.97
C GLY A 160 25.34 -4.66 2.08
N GLY A 161 25.36 -3.34 1.95
CA GLY A 161 24.19 -2.49 1.82
C GLY A 161 23.34 -2.85 0.59
N ARG A 162 22.10 -2.36 0.52
CA ARG A 162 21.22 -2.54 -0.65
C ARG A 162 20.73 -1.20 -1.16
N LEU A 163 20.95 -0.92 -2.45
CA LEU A 163 20.34 0.19 -3.17
C LEU A 163 19.10 -0.31 -3.91
N SER A 164 17.93 0.14 -3.51
CA SER A 164 16.69 -0.17 -4.23
C SER A 164 16.38 0.99 -5.19
N LEU A 165 16.55 0.78 -6.49
CA LEU A 165 16.39 1.82 -7.52
C LEU A 165 15.19 1.58 -8.45
N GLY A 166 14.53 0.44 -8.33
CA GLY A 166 13.43 0.09 -9.21
C GLY A 166 12.12 0.81 -8.89
N GLY A 167 11.09 0.58 -9.69
CA GLY A 167 9.89 1.43 -9.71
C GLY A 167 9.19 1.61 -8.36
N HIS A 168 9.19 0.59 -7.49
CA HIS A 168 8.66 0.74 -6.14
C HIS A 168 9.45 1.76 -5.32
N ALA A 169 10.78 1.67 -5.33
CA ALA A 169 11.62 2.63 -4.62
C ALA A 169 11.52 4.04 -5.20
N GLN A 170 11.26 4.17 -6.51
CA GLN A 170 11.00 5.46 -7.15
C GLN A 170 9.67 6.08 -6.68
N LEU A 171 8.60 5.27 -6.56
CA LEU A 171 7.33 5.72 -5.96
C LEU A 171 7.52 6.13 -4.49
N GLU A 172 8.21 5.32 -3.69
CA GLU A 172 8.52 5.66 -2.29
C GLU A 172 9.35 6.95 -2.17
N ALA A 173 10.32 7.17 -3.07
CA ALA A 173 11.10 8.40 -3.09
C ALA A 173 10.24 9.63 -3.41
N LEU A 174 9.28 9.52 -4.33
CA LEU A 174 8.30 10.59 -4.61
C LEU A 174 7.45 10.89 -3.38
N GLY A 175 6.92 9.86 -2.71
CA GLY A 175 6.19 9.98 -1.45
C GLY A 175 7.02 10.65 -0.36
N TYR A 176 8.27 10.22 -0.18
CA TYR A 176 9.21 10.77 0.80
C TYR A 176 9.54 12.25 0.55
N PHE A 177 9.85 12.64 -0.69
CA PHE A 177 10.13 14.04 -1.02
C PHE A 177 8.92 14.94 -0.81
N ALA A 178 7.72 14.47 -1.18
CA ALA A 178 6.47 15.18 -0.91
C ALA A 178 6.26 15.35 0.60
N GLN A 179 6.35 14.26 1.36
CA GLN A 179 6.19 14.23 2.82
C GLN A 179 7.15 15.20 3.53
N ALA A 180 8.45 15.12 3.22
CA ALA A 180 9.47 15.97 3.83
C ALA A 180 9.20 17.46 3.55
N ASN A 181 8.83 17.79 2.31
CA ASN A 181 8.53 19.17 1.94
C ASN A 181 7.26 19.70 2.61
N PHE A 182 6.20 18.89 2.71
CA PHE A 182 4.98 19.29 3.41
C PHE A 182 5.24 19.58 4.89
N VAL A 183 5.98 18.69 5.56
CA VAL A 183 6.35 18.92 6.96
C VAL A 183 7.20 20.18 7.10
N GLN A 184 8.18 20.38 6.22
CA GLN A 184 9.03 21.57 6.26
C GLN A 184 8.20 22.86 6.10
N ASN A 185 7.29 22.90 5.13
CA ASN A 185 6.49 24.09 4.84
C ASN A 185 5.48 24.40 5.94
N GLU A 186 4.90 23.38 6.58
CA GLU A 186 3.81 23.54 7.55
C GLU A 186 4.31 23.62 9.00
N PHE A 187 5.39 22.92 9.34
CA PHE A 187 5.89 22.76 10.71
C PHE A 187 7.37 23.16 10.88
N GLY A 188 8.04 23.59 9.81
CA GLY A 188 9.44 24.02 9.84
C GLY A 188 10.46 22.89 9.75
N LEU A 189 11.71 23.26 9.47
CA LEU A 189 12.83 22.32 9.29
C LEU A 189 13.15 21.51 10.55
N ASP A 190 13.06 22.13 11.73
CA ASP A 190 13.36 21.46 13.00
C ASP A 190 12.43 20.25 13.22
N THR A 191 11.16 20.37 12.87
CA THR A 191 10.20 19.25 12.91
C THR A 191 10.62 18.13 11.96
N VAL A 192 11.08 18.44 10.74
CA VAL A 192 11.57 17.42 9.80
C VAL A 192 12.76 16.65 10.38
N LEU A 193 13.74 17.37 10.93
CA LEU A 193 14.93 16.76 11.52
C LEU A 193 14.58 15.87 12.71
N GLN A 194 13.68 16.33 13.59
CA GLN A 194 13.19 15.54 14.71
C GLN A 194 12.44 14.29 14.25
N LEU A 195 11.53 14.41 13.27
CA LEU A 195 10.82 13.26 12.70
C LEU A 195 11.78 12.22 12.13
N GLN A 196 12.80 12.66 11.39
CA GLN A 196 13.81 11.77 10.83
C GLN A 196 14.67 11.10 11.90
N GLY A 197 15.04 11.82 12.96
CA GLY A 197 15.82 11.29 14.08
C GLY A 197 15.04 10.31 14.96
N ASP A 198 13.74 10.51 15.14
CA ASP A 198 12.91 9.71 16.04
C ASP A 198 12.37 8.42 15.38
N MET A 199 12.45 8.28 14.06
CA MET A 199 11.95 7.09 13.36
C MET A 199 12.74 5.82 13.75
N PRO A 200 12.06 4.72 14.14
CA PRO A 200 12.69 3.42 14.22
C PRO A 200 13.36 3.08 12.90
N ASP A 201 14.58 2.54 12.95
CA ASP A 201 15.39 2.21 11.76
C ASP A 201 15.69 3.40 10.83
N ALA A 202 15.91 4.61 11.38
CA ALA A 202 16.30 5.79 10.63
C ALA A 202 17.48 5.55 9.66
N ASP A 203 18.47 4.73 10.05
CA ASP A 203 19.57 4.34 9.16
C ASP A 203 19.09 3.53 7.95
N HIS A 204 18.13 2.63 8.13
CA HIS A 204 17.54 1.86 7.04
C HIS A 204 16.80 2.79 6.07
N LEU A 205 15.96 3.68 6.59
CA LEU A 205 15.23 4.66 5.78
C LEU A 205 16.18 5.60 5.04
N ARG A 206 17.22 6.12 5.71
CA ARG A 206 18.25 6.93 5.06
C ARG A 206 18.92 6.18 3.91
N ASN A 207 19.30 4.92 4.13
CA ASN A 207 19.91 4.09 3.10
C ASN A 207 18.94 3.75 1.95
N GLN A 208 17.63 3.68 2.21
CA GLN A 208 16.62 3.49 1.17
C GLN A 208 16.52 4.68 0.20
N TYR A 209 16.82 5.90 0.64
CA TYR A 209 16.64 7.13 -0.16
C TYR A 209 17.92 7.86 -0.53
N LEU A 210 19.07 7.48 0.04
CA LEU A 210 20.38 8.09 -0.24
C LEU A 210 20.69 8.15 -1.75
N TRP A 211 20.27 7.13 -2.50
CA TRP A 211 20.49 7.08 -3.95
C TRP A 211 19.85 8.24 -4.70
N ALA A 212 18.73 8.77 -4.23
CA ALA A 212 18.05 9.88 -4.90
C ALA A 212 18.86 11.18 -4.73
N GLY A 213 19.53 11.36 -3.58
CA GLY A 213 20.51 12.42 -3.36
C GLY A 213 21.76 12.26 -4.24
N MET A 214 22.28 11.03 -4.37
CA MET A 214 23.42 10.74 -5.26
C MET A 214 23.08 11.01 -6.74
N MET A 215 21.89 10.61 -7.17
CA MET A 215 21.35 10.90 -8.50
C MET A 215 21.25 12.40 -8.74
N ALA A 216 20.71 13.16 -7.78
CA ALA A 216 20.62 14.61 -7.87
C ALA A 216 22.02 15.24 -7.98
N ALA A 217 23.00 14.77 -7.19
CA ALA A 217 24.38 15.24 -7.27
C ALA A 217 25.02 14.97 -8.64
N TYR A 218 24.83 13.76 -9.18
CA TYR A 218 25.31 13.40 -10.52
C TYR A 218 24.75 14.33 -11.62
N LEU A 219 23.49 14.73 -11.50
CA LEU A 219 22.83 15.63 -12.44
C LEU A 219 23.07 17.12 -12.16
N GLY A 220 23.82 17.46 -11.11
CA GLY A 220 24.04 18.84 -10.68
C GLY A 220 22.78 19.53 -10.16
N LEU A 221 21.85 18.75 -9.59
CA LEU A 221 20.56 19.18 -9.03
C LEU A 221 20.61 19.38 -7.50
N VAL A 222 21.80 19.37 -6.91
CA VAL A 222 21.97 19.74 -5.50
C VAL A 222 21.81 21.25 -5.39
N ALA A 223 20.94 21.69 -4.47
CA ALA A 223 20.74 23.11 -4.23
C ALA A 223 22.07 23.72 -3.77
N PRO A 224 22.47 24.91 -4.29
CA PRO A 224 23.64 25.61 -3.79
C PRO A 224 23.48 25.80 -2.28
N ASP A 225 24.50 25.35 -1.55
CA ASP A 225 24.61 25.31 -0.09
C ASP A 225 23.81 26.44 0.59
N GLN A 226 22.62 26.12 1.11
CA GLN A 226 21.85 27.05 1.95
C GLN A 226 22.43 27.07 3.37
N GLY A 227 23.74 27.35 3.48
CA GLY A 227 24.40 27.92 4.64
C GLY A 227 24.20 27.29 6.03
N ARG A 228 23.80 26.02 6.15
CA ARG A 228 23.61 25.33 7.43
C ARG A 228 23.84 23.83 7.31
N SER A 229 25.06 23.41 7.01
CA SER A 229 25.51 22.05 7.32
C SER A 229 26.27 22.09 8.65
N THR A 230 25.60 21.71 9.73
CA THR A 230 26.28 21.31 10.98
C THR A 230 27.12 20.07 10.65
N PRO A 231 28.39 19.97 11.06
CA PRO A 231 29.21 18.78 10.81
C PRO A 231 28.53 17.54 11.44
N GLY A 232 28.06 16.62 10.59
CA GLY A 232 27.34 15.40 11.00
C GLY A 232 25.89 15.29 10.53
N GLU A 233 25.29 16.36 9.97
CA GLU A 233 23.89 16.41 9.53
C GLU A 233 23.78 16.79 8.04
N GLU A 234 24.34 15.98 7.14
CA GLU A 234 24.26 16.21 5.69
C GLU A 234 22.87 15.84 5.14
N VAL A 235 21.87 16.68 5.38
CA VAL A 235 20.64 16.66 4.57
C VAL A 235 20.96 17.33 3.24
N VAL A 236 21.16 16.53 2.19
CA VAL A 236 21.39 17.03 0.84
C VAL A 236 20.10 17.65 0.31
N ALA A 237 20.04 18.98 0.27
CA ALA A 237 18.94 19.69 -0.37
C ALA A 237 19.00 19.47 -1.89
N VAL A 238 17.95 18.88 -2.47
CA VAL A 238 17.85 18.62 -3.91
C VAL A 238 16.80 19.50 -4.56
N GLN A 239 16.94 19.78 -5.86
CA GLN A 239 15.88 20.38 -6.68
C GLN A 239 14.76 19.35 -6.89
N ALA A 240 13.91 19.19 -5.88
CA ALA A 240 12.88 18.16 -5.82
C ALA A 240 11.93 18.14 -7.05
N PRO A 241 11.54 19.27 -7.67
CA PRO A 241 10.74 19.24 -8.89
C PRO A 241 11.44 18.55 -10.08
N ALA A 242 12.75 18.80 -10.26
CA ALA A 242 13.53 18.18 -11.33
C ALA A 242 13.76 16.68 -11.09
N VAL A 243 14.05 16.31 -9.83
CA VAL A 243 14.14 14.91 -9.41
C VAL A 243 12.81 14.19 -9.64
N SER A 244 11.68 14.80 -9.25
CA SER A 244 10.36 14.20 -9.44
C SER A 244 10.01 14.03 -10.90
N ALA A 245 10.33 15.00 -11.76
CA ALA A 245 10.16 14.90 -13.21
C ALA A 245 10.91 13.70 -13.80
N LEU A 246 12.18 13.52 -13.40
CA LEU A 246 13.00 12.40 -13.84
C LEU A 246 12.40 11.05 -13.42
N LEU A 247 12.00 10.91 -12.15
CA LEU A 247 11.39 9.69 -11.62
C LEU A 247 10.07 9.38 -12.36
N TYR A 248 9.24 10.39 -12.61
CA TYR A 248 8.03 10.23 -13.41
C TYR A 248 8.33 9.73 -14.83
N GLY A 249 9.33 10.31 -15.52
CA GLY A 249 9.74 9.85 -16.85
C GLY A 249 10.23 8.39 -16.87
N ALA A 250 10.90 7.96 -15.82
CA ALA A 250 11.32 6.57 -15.64
C ALA A 250 10.12 5.64 -15.34
N LEU A 251 9.09 6.11 -14.64
CA LEU A 251 7.89 5.34 -14.30
C LEU A 251 6.87 5.22 -15.46
N MET A 252 7.00 6.01 -16.52
CA MET A 252 6.18 5.89 -17.75
C MET A 252 6.66 4.73 -18.64
N ILE A 253 6.56 3.52 -18.11
CA ILE A 253 7.01 2.27 -18.75
C ILE A 253 5.99 1.69 -19.74
N ARG A 254 6.47 0.82 -20.62
CA ARG A 254 5.69 -0.03 -21.52
C ARG A 254 5.52 -1.42 -20.91
N ARG A 255 4.48 -1.67 -20.12
CA ARG A 255 4.32 -2.98 -19.43
C ARG A 255 3.15 -3.84 -19.89
N TRP A 256 2.35 -3.34 -20.82
CA TRP A 256 1.02 -3.85 -21.09
C TRP A 256 0.74 -3.98 -22.59
N GLY A 257 1.39 -4.96 -23.23
CA GLY A 257 1.17 -5.24 -24.65
C GLY A 257 1.73 -4.20 -25.63
N GLN A 258 2.41 -3.15 -25.15
CA GLN A 258 3.18 -2.27 -26.01
C GLN A 258 4.51 -2.93 -26.44
N GLU A 259 4.94 -2.62 -27.66
CA GLU A 259 6.26 -3.01 -28.17
C GLU A 259 7.39 -2.34 -27.36
N GLN A 260 8.37 -3.15 -26.98
CA GLN A 260 9.51 -2.69 -26.19
C GLN A 260 10.57 -2.04 -27.08
N THR A 261 11.10 -0.90 -26.65
CA THR A 261 12.31 -0.32 -27.22
C THR A 261 13.49 -0.64 -26.31
N PHE A 262 14.60 -1.09 -26.91
CA PHE A 262 15.85 -1.38 -26.24
C PHE A 262 16.90 -0.35 -26.67
N VAL A 263 17.68 0.12 -25.71
CA VAL A 263 18.80 1.05 -25.91
C VAL A 263 20.01 0.50 -25.18
N ASP A 264 21.19 1.06 -25.46
CA ASP A 264 22.38 0.73 -24.69
C ASP A 264 22.13 1.01 -23.19
N GLY A 265 22.34 -0.03 -22.37
CA GLY A 265 22.13 0.06 -20.92
C GLY A 265 20.67 0.03 -20.44
N GLY A 266 19.65 -0.10 -21.31
CA GLY A 266 18.26 -0.01 -20.85
C GLY A 266 17.14 -0.47 -21.79
N ASN A 267 15.90 -0.32 -21.32
CA ASN A 267 14.69 -0.64 -22.09
C ASN A 267 13.46 0.11 -21.58
N SER A 268 12.43 0.20 -22.42
CA SER A 268 11.18 0.90 -22.10
C SER A 268 10.27 0.20 -21.08
N GLY A 269 10.54 -1.05 -20.72
CA GLY A 269 9.59 -1.92 -19.99
C GLY A 269 9.82 -2.03 -18.48
N SER A 270 10.90 -1.45 -17.97
CA SER A 270 11.29 -1.49 -16.56
C SER A 270 11.70 -0.10 -16.11
N ALA A 271 11.18 0.34 -14.97
CA ALA A 271 11.44 1.68 -14.45
C ALA A 271 12.92 1.85 -14.07
N LEU A 272 13.53 0.79 -13.54
CA LEU A 272 14.97 0.75 -13.28
C LEU A 272 15.78 0.94 -14.57
N HIS A 273 15.47 0.16 -15.60
CA HIS A 273 16.20 0.18 -16.86
C HIS A 273 15.90 1.42 -17.73
N ARG A 274 14.88 2.21 -17.41
CA ARG A 274 14.68 3.53 -18.02
C ARG A 274 15.51 4.61 -17.33
N LEU A 275 15.65 4.54 -16.01
CA LEU A 275 16.24 5.60 -15.21
C LEU A 275 17.68 5.92 -15.63
N GLY A 276 18.54 4.90 -15.75
CA GLY A 276 19.96 5.07 -16.11
C GLY A 276 20.18 5.81 -17.44
N PRO A 277 19.64 5.30 -18.57
CA PRO A 277 19.78 5.98 -19.86
C PRO A 277 19.23 7.41 -19.88
N ILE A 278 18.10 7.66 -19.21
CA ILE A 278 17.54 9.03 -19.10
C ILE A 278 18.51 9.93 -18.34
N MET A 279 19.08 9.46 -17.23
CA MET A 279 20.07 10.22 -16.45
C MET A 279 21.31 10.55 -17.28
N GLU A 280 21.85 9.58 -18.01
CA GLU A 280 23.04 9.77 -18.86
C GLU A 280 22.78 10.80 -19.97
N ASP A 281 21.63 10.70 -20.66
CA ASP A 281 21.23 11.64 -21.70
C ASP A 281 21.04 13.06 -21.13
N LEU A 282 20.36 13.21 -20.00
CA LEU A 282 20.16 14.51 -19.37
C LEU A 282 21.45 15.12 -18.80
N HIS A 283 22.36 14.29 -18.28
CA HIS A 283 23.67 14.74 -17.83
C HIS A 283 24.51 15.26 -19.02
N ALA A 284 24.54 14.52 -20.12
CA ALA A 284 25.30 14.88 -21.31
C ALA A 284 24.79 16.17 -21.98
N ASN A 285 23.47 16.36 -22.03
CA ASN A 285 22.87 17.53 -22.68
C ASN A 285 22.70 18.73 -21.74
N GLY A 286 22.73 18.53 -20.41
CA GLY A 286 22.58 19.59 -19.41
C GLY A 286 21.17 20.22 -19.32
N GLU A 287 20.20 19.72 -20.07
CA GLU A 287 18.84 20.28 -20.19
C GLU A 287 18.11 20.35 -18.84
N LEU A 288 18.15 19.25 -18.06
CA LEU A 288 17.47 19.20 -16.76
C LEU A 288 18.10 20.16 -15.74
N ARG A 289 19.43 20.33 -15.78
CA ARG A 289 20.15 21.28 -14.90
C ARG A 289 19.86 22.73 -15.29
N ALA A 290 19.62 23.00 -16.57
CA ALA A 290 19.30 24.33 -17.07
C ALA A 290 17.84 24.74 -16.81
N ALA A 291 16.96 23.79 -16.48
CA ALA A 291 15.55 24.06 -16.21
C ALA A 291 15.38 24.98 -14.99
N THR A 292 14.60 26.04 -15.17
CA THR A 292 14.29 27.04 -14.14
C THR A 292 12.88 26.88 -13.56
N SER A 293 12.06 26.02 -14.17
CA SER A 293 10.71 25.71 -13.73
C SER A 293 10.41 24.22 -13.80
N THR A 294 9.37 23.79 -13.07
CA THR A 294 8.90 22.40 -13.10
C THR A 294 8.41 21.97 -14.49
N ALA A 295 7.82 22.89 -15.27
CA ALA A 295 7.38 22.60 -16.63
C ALA A 295 8.58 22.38 -17.58
N GLU A 296 9.63 23.20 -17.47
CA GLU A 296 10.87 23.02 -18.23
C GLU A 296 11.58 21.71 -17.85
N ALA A 297 11.61 21.37 -16.56
CA ALA A 297 12.20 20.11 -16.10
C ALA A 297 11.44 18.89 -16.64
N TRP A 298 10.10 18.94 -16.62
CA TRP A 298 9.27 17.89 -17.23
C TRP A 298 9.50 17.78 -18.73
N GLU A 299 9.63 18.91 -19.43
CA GLU A 299 9.87 18.91 -20.87
C GLU A 299 11.24 18.35 -21.23
N ALA A 300 12.30 18.69 -20.49
CA ALA A 300 13.61 18.07 -20.66
C ALA A 300 13.55 16.53 -20.55
N VAL A 301 12.83 16.02 -19.54
CA VAL A 301 12.63 14.57 -19.36
C VAL A 301 11.79 13.96 -20.49
N ASN A 302 10.75 14.64 -20.98
CA ASN A 302 9.96 14.20 -22.13
C ASN A 302 10.83 14.06 -23.39
N GLN A 303 11.69 15.04 -23.66
CA GLN A 303 12.58 15.03 -24.82
C GLN A 303 13.63 13.93 -24.72
N ALA A 304 14.24 13.73 -23.54
CA ALA A 304 15.12 12.60 -23.29
C ALA A 304 14.42 11.25 -23.55
N CYS A 305 13.19 11.09 -23.04
CA CYS A 305 12.39 9.89 -23.29
C CYS A 305 12.10 9.68 -24.79
N ALA A 306 11.79 10.76 -25.52
CA ALA A 306 11.53 10.70 -26.96
C ALA A 306 12.77 10.28 -27.76
N ARG A 307 13.94 10.85 -27.45
CA ARG A 307 15.22 10.50 -28.08
C ARG A 307 15.58 9.03 -27.86
N LEU A 308 15.44 8.55 -26.62
CA LEU A 308 15.87 7.20 -26.23
C LEU A 308 14.86 6.12 -26.63
N PHE A 309 13.57 6.35 -26.38
CA PHE A 309 12.54 5.32 -26.49
C PHE A 309 11.55 5.56 -27.64
N GLY A 310 11.71 6.64 -28.41
CA GLY A 310 10.83 6.99 -29.54
C GLY A 310 9.48 7.59 -29.15
N ARG A 311 9.21 7.80 -27.85
CA ARG A 311 8.01 8.47 -27.33
C ARG A 311 8.34 9.30 -26.11
N THR A 312 7.70 10.46 -25.97
CA THR A 312 7.73 11.23 -24.73
C THR A 312 7.08 10.44 -23.59
N ALA A 313 7.43 10.76 -22.35
CA ALA A 313 6.77 10.17 -21.18
C ALA A 313 5.25 10.47 -21.18
N THR A 314 4.88 11.68 -21.59
CA THR A 314 3.47 12.08 -21.80
C THR A 314 2.76 11.17 -22.80
N ARG A 315 3.38 10.85 -23.95
CA ARG A 315 2.76 9.96 -24.94
C ARG A 315 2.62 8.52 -24.41
N GLU A 316 3.54 8.06 -23.56
CA GLU A 316 3.40 6.73 -22.93
C GLU A 316 2.20 6.68 -21.98
N LEU A 317 1.91 7.77 -21.25
CA LEU A 317 0.72 7.87 -20.41
C LEU A 317 -0.57 7.82 -21.26
N GLU A 318 -0.63 8.58 -22.36
CA GLU A 318 -1.80 8.56 -23.26
C GLU A 318 -2.09 7.17 -23.82
N VAL A 319 -1.06 6.48 -24.31
CA VAL A 319 -1.19 5.11 -24.84
C VAL A 319 -1.67 4.15 -23.75
N ASP A 320 -1.22 4.33 -22.51
CA ASP A 320 -1.64 3.52 -21.38
C ASP A 320 -3.10 3.79 -20.96
N LEU A 321 -3.58 5.04 -21.09
CA LEU A 321 -4.99 5.39 -20.90
C LEU A 321 -5.87 4.76 -21.99
N GLU A 322 -5.44 4.78 -23.25
CA GLU A 322 -6.13 4.10 -24.37
C GLU A 322 -6.28 2.59 -24.09
N GLN A 323 -5.25 1.96 -23.53
CA GLN A 323 -5.29 0.55 -23.16
C GLN A 323 -6.18 0.24 -21.97
N SER A 324 -6.19 1.11 -20.95
CA SER A 324 -7.13 0.96 -19.84
C SER A 324 -8.58 1.14 -20.28
N ALA A 325 -8.87 2.02 -21.24
CA ALA A 325 -10.21 2.13 -21.82
C ALA A 325 -10.66 0.80 -22.46
N ARG A 326 -9.81 0.16 -23.26
CA ARG A 326 -10.09 -1.17 -23.84
C ARG A 326 -10.31 -2.25 -22.78
N LEU A 327 -9.66 -2.14 -21.63
CA LEU A 327 -9.86 -3.05 -20.50
C LEU A 327 -11.24 -2.87 -19.86
N CYS A 328 -11.71 -1.62 -19.78
CA CYS A 328 -13.07 -1.31 -19.33
C CYS A 328 -14.10 -1.86 -20.32
N ASP A 329 -13.89 -1.67 -21.62
CA ASP A 329 -14.76 -2.24 -22.67
C ASP A 329 -14.82 -3.77 -22.59
N LEU A 330 -13.68 -4.43 -22.32
CA LEU A 330 -13.64 -5.88 -22.11
C LEU A 330 -14.46 -6.29 -20.88
N ALA A 331 -14.33 -5.58 -19.76
CA ALA A 331 -15.09 -5.87 -18.54
C ALA A 331 -16.60 -5.73 -18.79
N ALA A 332 -17.02 -4.61 -19.37
CA ALA A 332 -18.38 -4.33 -19.79
C ALA A 332 -18.94 -5.42 -20.72
N SER A 333 -18.19 -5.79 -21.77
CA SER A 333 -18.63 -6.83 -22.72
C SER A 333 -18.78 -8.21 -22.08
N LYS A 334 -17.98 -8.51 -21.06
CA LYS A 334 -17.93 -9.83 -20.41
C LYS A 334 -18.96 -9.98 -19.29
N PHE A 335 -19.18 -8.92 -18.51
CA PHE A 335 -19.98 -8.96 -17.28
C PHE A 335 -21.26 -8.13 -17.35
N GLY A 336 -21.41 -7.30 -18.39
CA GLY A 336 -22.45 -6.28 -18.49
C GLY A 336 -21.99 -4.95 -17.91
N ASP A 337 -22.52 -3.86 -18.45
CA ASP A 337 -22.24 -2.48 -18.03
C ASP A 337 -22.64 -2.23 -16.56
N ASP A 338 -23.73 -2.86 -16.12
CA ASP A 338 -24.25 -2.73 -14.75
C ASP A 338 -23.51 -3.60 -13.73
N SER A 339 -22.48 -4.35 -14.13
CA SER A 339 -21.71 -5.15 -13.17
C SER A 339 -20.82 -4.27 -12.29
N SER A 340 -20.76 -4.57 -10.99
CA SER A 340 -19.95 -3.84 -10.01
C SER A 340 -18.48 -3.71 -10.43
N LEU A 341 -17.93 -4.75 -11.08
CA LEU A 341 -16.57 -4.75 -11.60
C LEU A 341 -16.40 -3.78 -12.80
N ALA A 342 -17.31 -3.80 -13.78
CA ALA A 342 -17.22 -2.90 -14.93
C ALA A 342 -17.37 -1.44 -14.50
N ALA A 343 -18.35 -1.14 -13.63
CA ALA A 343 -18.56 0.18 -13.08
C ALA A 343 -17.35 0.71 -12.29
N HIS A 344 -16.73 -0.15 -11.46
CA HIS A 344 -15.52 0.21 -10.73
C HIS A 344 -14.33 0.50 -11.66
N LEU A 345 -14.09 -0.35 -12.66
CA LEU A 345 -12.98 -0.12 -13.61
C LEU A 345 -13.19 1.15 -14.43
N ALA A 346 -14.43 1.45 -14.83
CA ALA A 346 -14.78 2.71 -15.48
C ALA A 346 -14.51 3.92 -14.58
N ALA A 347 -14.88 3.84 -13.28
CA ALA A 347 -14.60 4.90 -12.31
C ALA A 347 -13.10 5.14 -12.11
N VAL A 348 -12.30 4.07 -12.04
CA VAL A 348 -10.84 4.17 -11.97
C VAL A 348 -10.28 4.82 -13.24
N GLN A 349 -10.74 4.39 -14.43
CA GLN A 349 -10.28 4.97 -15.69
C GLN A 349 -10.64 6.45 -15.81
N ASP A 350 -11.85 6.85 -15.43
CA ASP A 350 -12.27 8.25 -15.44
C ASP A 350 -11.43 9.10 -14.47
N ALA A 351 -11.16 8.62 -13.26
CA ALA A 351 -10.26 9.28 -12.32
C ALA A 351 -8.87 9.51 -12.92
N ARG A 352 -8.32 8.49 -13.62
CA ARG A 352 -7.04 8.61 -14.31
C ARG A 352 -7.06 9.64 -15.44
N VAL A 353 -8.10 9.64 -16.27
CA VAL A 353 -8.23 10.60 -17.39
C VAL A 353 -8.29 12.03 -16.85
N ARG A 354 -9.08 12.26 -15.79
CA ARG A 354 -9.18 13.58 -15.14
C ARG A 354 -7.84 14.01 -14.53
N LEU A 355 -7.12 13.09 -13.88
CA LEU A 355 -5.82 13.38 -13.28
C LEU A 355 -4.74 13.64 -14.35
N ALA A 356 -4.74 12.88 -15.44
CA ALA A 356 -3.83 13.09 -16.57
C ALA A 356 -4.09 14.44 -17.26
N ALA A 357 -5.35 14.85 -17.41
CA ALA A 357 -5.70 16.17 -17.94
C ALA A 357 -5.22 17.30 -17.01
N LEU A 358 -5.35 17.13 -15.69
CA LEU A 358 -4.83 18.08 -14.70
C LEU A 358 -3.30 18.16 -14.78
N PHE A 359 -2.62 17.02 -14.86
CA PHE A 359 -1.17 16.95 -15.01
C PHE A 359 -0.67 17.60 -16.29
N ALA A 360 -1.34 17.36 -17.42
CA ALA A 360 -0.99 17.96 -18.71
C ALA A 360 -1.15 19.49 -18.70
N ALA A 361 -2.16 20.01 -18.00
CA ALA A 361 -2.39 21.45 -17.87
C ALA A 361 -1.35 22.13 -16.96
N ASP A 362 -0.93 21.46 -15.88
CA ASP A 362 0.03 22.00 -14.92
C ASP A 362 0.81 20.87 -14.22
N PRO A 363 1.95 20.44 -14.80
CA PRO A 363 2.78 19.37 -14.22
C PRO A 363 3.27 19.71 -12.82
N GLY A 364 3.39 20.99 -12.48
CA GLY A 364 3.85 21.42 -11.17
C GLY A 364 2.90 21.08 -10.03
N LEU A 365 1.60 20.88 -10.28
CA LEU A 365 0.67 20.39 -9.25
C LEU A 365 1.01 18.97 -8.77
N VAL A 366 1.74 18.21 -9.56
CA VAL A 366 2.16 16.84 -9.22
C VAL A 366 3.66 16.79 -8.93
N LEU A 367 4.50 17.40 -9.76
CA LEU A 367 5.95 17.20 -9.67
C LEU A 367 6.62 18.14 -8.66
N ASP A 368 5.99 19.25 -8.28
CA ASP A 368 6.55 20.16 -7.27
C ASP A 368 5.98 19.85 -5.88
N PRO A 369 6.79 19.32 -4.94
CA PRO A 369 6.36 19.09 -3.57
C PRO A 369 5.74 20.33 -2.90
N GLY A 370 6.21 21.54 -3.21
CA GLY A 370 5.66 22.77 -2.62
C GLY A 370 4.25 23.10 -3.09
N ARG A 371 3.82 22.51 -4.21
CA ARG A 371 2.51 22.74 -4.82
C ARG A 371 1.58 21.55 -4.70
N SER A 372 2.11 20.33 -4.60
CA SER A 372 1.33 19.10 -4.58
C SER A 372 0.42 18.94 -3.37
N ALA A 373 0.65 19.68 -2.28
CA ALA A 373 -0.27 19.75 -1.14
C ALA A 373 -1.68 20.20 -1.56
N ARG A 374 -1.77 21.07 -2.59
CA ARG A 374 -3.06 21.55 -3.13
C ARG A 374 -3.84 20.42 -3.82
N LEU A 375 -3.12 19.44 -4.37
CA LEU A 375 -3.72 18.30 -5.05
C LEU A 375 -4.32 17.29 -4.06
N LEU A 376 -3.70 17.13 -2.88
CA LEU A 376 -4.08 16.10 -1.90
C LEU A 376 -5.42 16.35 -1.19
N SER A 377 -6.05 17.52 -1.36
CA SER A 377 -7.46 17.73 -0.98
C SER A 377 -8.44 17.43 -2.12
N ASP A 378 -7.99 17.56 -3.37
CA ASP A 378 -8.83 17.40 -4.56
C ASP A 378 -8.81 15.97 -5.11
N VAL A 379 -7.74 15.22 -4.85
CA VAL A 379 -7.54 13.85 -5.32
C VAL A 379 -7.44 12.94 -4.11
N LEU A 380 -8.56 12.29 -3.75
CA LEU A 380 -8.65 11.49 -2.53
C LEU A 380 -8.86 10.01 -2.84
N PRO A 381 -8.05 9.10 -2.25
CA PRO A 381 -8.43 7.70 -2.15
C PRO A 381 -9.58 7.54 -1.17
N VAL A 382 -10.26 6.40 -1.20
CA VAL A 382 -11.24 6.07 -0.16
C VAL A 382 -10.49 5.60 1.09
N PRO A 383 -10.68 6.25 2.25
CA PRO A 383 -10.12 5.73 3.49
C PRO A 383 -10.98 4.59 4.05
N LEU A 384 -10.33 3.52 4.48
CA LEU A 384 -10.90 2.39 5.17
C LEU A 384 -10.47 2.43 6.64
N PHE A 385 -11.38 2.83 7.51
CA PHE A 385 -11.16 2.91 8.95
C PHE A 385 -11.35 1.51 9.53
N ALA A 386 -10.24 0.87 9.90
CA ALA A 386 -10.19 -0.49 10.36
C ALA A 386 -10.24 -0.57 11.89
N GLU A 387 -11.12 -1.42 12.39
CA GLU A 387 -11.38 -1.70 13.80
C GLU A 387 -11.02 -3.16 14.07
N PRO A 388 -9.73 -3.46 14.31
CA PRO A 388 -9.27 -4.84 14.40
C PRO A 388 -9.97 -5.62 15.51
N TYR A 389 -10.44 -4.96 16.57
CA TYR A 389 -11.17 -5.58 17.68
C TYR A 389 -12.64 -5.93 17.36
N GLY A 390 -13.15 -5.53 16.19
CA GLY A 390 -14.54 -5.62 15.79
C GLY A 390 -15.43 -4.64 16.57
N ARG A 391 -15.67 -3.45 16.00
CA ARG A 391 -16.54 -2.42 16.57
C ARG A 391 -17.97 -2.95 16.66
N THR A 392 -18.59 -2.91 17.84
CA THR A 392 -20.00 -3.34 18.03
C THR A 392 -21.01 -2.20 17.91
N GLU A 393 -20.53 -0.96 17.92
CA GLU A 393 -21.35 0.23 17.67
C GLU A 393 -21.69 0.36 16.18
N ALA A 394 -22.83 1.00 15.88
CA ALA A 394 -23.19 1.32 14.51
C ALA A 394 -22.12 2.21 13.86
N VAL A 395 -21.92 2.02 12.54
CA VAL A 395 -21.10 2.93 11.75
C VAL A 395 -21.72 4.32 11.75
N PRO A 396 -20.91 5.39 11.70
CA PRO A 396 -21.44 6.76 11.66
C PRO A 396 -22.41 6.97 10.49
N GLU A 397 -23.36 7.89 10.66
CA GLU A 397 -24.32 8.23 9.61
C GLU A 397 -23.59 8.72 8.34
N GLY A 398 -23.99 8.21 7.18
CA GLY A 398 -23.36 8.51 5.88
C GLY A 398 -22.12 7.67 5.55
N TRP A 399 -21.75 6.72 6.42
CA TRP A 399 -20.63 5.80 6.20
C TRP A 399 -21.13 4.40 5.85
N HIS A 400 -20.31 3.67 5.10
CA HIS A 400 -20.61 2.30 4.67
C HIS A 400 -19.83 1.29 5.50
N ASP A 401 -20.50 0.23 5.95
CA ASP A 401 -19.84 -0.96 6.46
C ASP A 401 -19.19 -1.72 5.32
N VAL A 402 -17.89 -2.02 5.45
CA VAL A 402 -17.11 -2.76 4.46
C VAL A 402 -17.01 -4.23 4.87
N TRP A 403 -16.73 -4.51 6.14
CA TRP A 403 -16.67 -5.87 6.64
C TRP A 403 -17.37 -5.97 7.98
N GLY A 404 -18.60 -6.46 7.97
CA GLY A 404 -19.43 -6.69 9.15
C GLY A 404 -19.83 -8.16 9.27
N TRP A 405 -19.97 -8.62 10.51
CA TRP A 405 -20.48 -9.96 10.82
C TRP A 405 -21.48 -9.90 11.96
N GLY A 406 -22.36 -10.90 12.03
CA GLY A 406 -23.28 -11.05 13.13
C GLY A 406 -23.60 -12.50 13.43
N VAL A 407 -23.69 -12.82 14.72
CA VAL A 407 -24.04 -14.15 15.22
C VAL A 407 -25.24 -14.05 16.15
N ASP A 408 -26.15 -15.01 15.99
CA ASP A 408 -27.24 -15.21 16.94
C ASP A 408 -26.71 -15.97 18.16
N LEU A 409 -26.99 -15.44 19.34
CA LEU A 409 -26.57 -15.98 20.62
C LEU A 409 -27.60 -16.99 21.14
N PRO A 410 -27.20 -17.99 21.94
CA PRO A 410 -28.11 -18.99 22.50
C PRO A 410 -29.26 -18.43 23.35
N ASN A 411 -29.10 -17.21 23.86
CA ASN A 411 -30.14 -16.50 24.63
C ASN A 411 -31.14 -15.73 23.76
N GLY A 412 -31.07 -15.88 22.42
CA GLY A 412 -31.90 -15.15 21.46
C GLY A 412 -31.46 -13.72 21.17
N GLY A 413 -30.35 -13.24 21.76
CA GLY A 413 -29.72 -11.99 21.38
C GLY A 413 -28.95 -12.12 20.07
N ARG A 414 -28.64 -11.00 19.42
CA ARG A 414 -27.73 -10.96 18.27
C ARG A 414 -26.53 -10.10 18.62
N MET A 415 -25.33 -10.61 18.38
CA MET A 415 -24.11 -9.83 18.46
C MET A 415 -23.63 -9.56 17.05
N SER A 416 -23.40 -8.29 16.71
CA SER A 416 -22.80 -7.89 15.44
C SER A 416 -21.61 -6.98 15.68
N TRP A 417 -20.67 -7.01 14.75
CA TRP A 417 -19.53 -6.11 14.75
C TRP A 417 -19.04 -5.82 13.34
N THR A 418 -18.30 -4.73 13.21
CA THR A 418 -17.72 -4.22 11.97
C THR A 418 -16.20 -4.08 12.14
N TRP A 419 -15.43 -4.60 11.20
CA TRP A 419 -13.96 -4.49 11.17
C TRP A 419 -13.47 -3.37 10.29
N ALA A 420 -14.26 -2.88 9.34
CA ALA A 420 -13.91 -1.68 8.59
C ALA A 420 -15.13 -0.94 8.08
N TYR A 421 -15.00 0.37 8.00
CA TYR A 421 -16.04 1.26 7.48
C TYR A 421 -15.41 2.41 6.69
N ALA A 422 -16.19 2.99 5.78
CA ALA A 422 -15.71 3.95 4.80
C ALA A 422 -16.65 5.16 4.64
N PRO A 423 -16.13 6.40 4.59
CA PRO A 423 -16.91 7.62 4.41
C PRO A 423 -17.17 7.91 2.93
N VAL A 424 -17.74 6.94 2.21
CA VAL A 424 -17.86 6.99 0.74
C VAL A 424 -18.57 8.26 0.26
N GLN A 425 -19.67 8.64 0.91
CA GLN A 425 -20.42 9.83 0.52
C GLN A 425 -19.61 11.11 0.72
N THR A 426 -18.93 11.25 1.87
CA THR A 426 -18.04 12.38 2.14
C THR A 426 -16.97 12.52 1.05
N ILE A 427 -16.32 11.43 0.64
CA ILE A 427 -15.27 11.48 -0.39
C ILE A 427 -15.84 11.95 -1.74
N ARG A 428 -17.05 11.53 -2.12
CA ARG A 428 -17.70 11.97 -3.37
C ARG A 428 -18.06 13.45 -3.35
N GLU A 429 -18.37 13.99 -2.19
CA GLU A 429 -18.75 15.40 -2.01
C GLU A 429 -17.53 16.32 -1.90
N THR A 430 -16.44 15.86 -1.29
CA THR A 430 -15.25 16.69 -1.04
C THR A 430 -14.20 16.59 -2.13
N ALA A 431 -14.00 15.41 -2.74
CA ALA A 431 -12.94 15.19 -3.71
C ALA A 431 -13.40 15.51 -5.14
N ARG A 432 -12.54 16.19 -5.89
CA ARG A 432 -12.74 16.39 -7.32
C ARG A 432 -12.44 15.13 -8.13
N ILE A 433 -11.47 14.32 -7.70
CA ILE A 433 -11.04 13.07 -8.33
C ILE A 433 -11.00 11.97 -7.27
N HIS A 434 -11.80 10.92 -7.48
CA HIS A 434 -11.94 9.75 -6.62
C HIS A 434 -12.40 8.56 -7.49
N ILE A 435 -12.35 7.34 -6.94
CA ILE A 435 -12.68 6.08 -7.65
C ILE A 435 -14.10 5.55 -7.36
N VAL A 436 -14.98 6.38 -6.79
CA VAL A 436 -16.33 5.96 -6.34
C VAL A 436 -17.43 6.64 -7.14
N ALA A 437 -17.69 6.16 -8.35
CA ALA A 437 -18.82 6.64 -9.15
C ALA A 437 -20.15 6.20 -8.52
N ASP A 438 -20.26 4.89 -8.26
CA ASP A 438 -21.39 4.23 -7.61
C ASP A 438 -20.95 3.58 -6.28
N PRO A 439 -21.51 3.98 -5.12
CA PRO A 439 -21.15 3.43 -3.82
C PRO A 439 -21.39 1.92 -3.70
N GLU A 440 -22.48 1.38 -4.28
CA GLU A 440 -22.81 -0.04 -4.17
C GLU A 440 -21.81 -0.89 -4.96
N SER A 441 -21.53 -0.51 -6.21
CA SER A 441 -20.51 -1.16 -7.04
C SER A 441 -19.12 -1.12 -6.38
N TRP A 442 -18.74 0.02 -5.81
CA TRP A 442 -17.47 0.13 -5.08
C TRP A 442 -17.46 -0.80 -3.86
N GLN A 443 -18.55 -0.85 -3.10
CA GLN A 443 -18.67 -1.69 -1.91
C GLN A 443 -18.56 -3.17 -2.28
N ASP A 444 -19.26 -3.65 -3.30
CA ASP A 444 -19.13 -5.05 -3.76
C ASP A 444 -17.68 -5.39 -4.14
N VAL A 445 -17.02 -4.49 -4.87
CA VAL A 445 -15.64 -4.71 -5.31
C VAL A 445 -14.67 -4.71 -4.14
N ALA A 446 -14.79 -3.75 -3.22
CA ALA A 446 -13.92 -3.61 -2.06
C ALA A 446 -14.11 -4.75 -1.05
N THR A 447 -15.34 -5.25 -0.90
CA THR A 447 -15.70 -6.21 0.16
C THR A 447 -15.58 -7.66 -0.26
N GLN A 448 -15.83 -7.98 -1.53
CA GLN A 448 -15.87 -9.36 -2.04
C GLN A 448 -14.75 -9.62 -3.05
N LEU A 449 -14.69 -8.81 -4.12
CA LEU A 449 -13.87 -9.11 -5.29
C LEU A 449 -12.38 -8.91 -5.03
N ILE A 450 -11.96 -7.75 -4.51
CA ILE A 450 -10.55 -7.48 -4.19
C ILE A 450 -10.00 -8.45 -3.14
N PRO A 451 -10.71 -8.74 -2.04
CA PRO A 451 -10.29 -9.76 -1.09
C PRO A 451 -10.10 -11.15 -1.73
N ALA A 452 -11.05 -11.60 -2.57
CA ALA A 452 -10.92 -12.85 -3.30
C ALA A 452 -9.69 -12.84 -4.24
N ALA A 453 -9.47 -11.75 -4.98
CA ALA A 453 -8.28 -11.62 -5.83
C ALA A 453 -6.98 -11.68 -5.04
N LYS A 454 -6.90 -11.04 -3.86
CA LYS A 454 -5.74 -11.12 -2.97
C LYS A 454 -5.47 -12.55 -2.50
N VAL A 455 -6.50 -13.31 -2.12
CA VAL A 455 -6.39 -14.72 -1.71
C VAL A 455 -5.91 -15.61 -2.87
N LEU A 456 -6.43 -15.40 -4.08
CA LEU A 456 -5.98 -16.11 -5.29
C LEU A 456 -4.54 -15.74 -5.69
N MET A 457 -4.08 -14.57 -5.29
CA MET A 457 -2.68 -14.18 -5.35
C MET A 457 -1.95 -14.66 -4.08
N TYR A 458 -0.88 -13.97 -3.68
CA TYR A 458 -0.06 -14.36 -2.54
C TYR A 458 -0.51 -13.66 -1.23
N GLY A 459 -1.81 -13.37 -1.09
CA GLY A 459 -2.37 -12.55 0.00
C GLY A 459 -1.95 -12.99 1.40
N ARG A 460 -2.02 -14.30 1.72
CA ARG A 460 -1.58 -14.85 3.02
C ARG A 460 -0.09 -14.65 3.33
N ARG A 461 0.74 -14.35 2.33
CA ARG A 461 2.17 -14.07 2.51
C ARG A 461 2.46 -12.58 2.71
N GLN A 462 1.52 -11.70 2.34
CA GLN A 462 1.65 -10.27 2.56
C GLN A 462 1.34 -9.95 4.03
N PRO A 463 2.06 -9.00 4.65
CA PRO A 463 1.55 -8.37 5.86
C PRO A 463 0.25 -7.66 5.47
N ALA A 464 -0.89 -8.25 5.82
CA ALA A 464 -2.18 -7.63 5.56
C ALA A 464 -2.42 -6.55 6.62
N THR A 465 -2.90 -5.38 6.20
CA THR A 465 -3.29 -4.31 7.12
C THR A 465 -4.48 -4.73 7.99
N LEU A 466 -5.34 -5.63 7.48
CA LEU A 466 -6.49 -6.17 8.18
C LEU A 466 -6.70 -7.65 7.83
N GLY A 467 -6.47 -8.56 8.78
CA GLY A 467 -6.71 -9.99 8.58
C GLY A 467 -8.15 -10.39 8.18
N PRO A 468 -9.21 -9.71 8.66
CA PRO A 468 -10.59 -9.91 8.20
C PRO A 468 -10.77 -9.83 6.68
N GLU A 469 -10.01 -8.97 5.99
CA GLU A 469 -10.06 -8.85 4.54
C GLU A 469 -9.79 -10.22 3.87
N LEU A 470 -8.67 -10.85 4.19
CA LEU A 470 -8.32 -12.14 3.60
C LEU A 470 -9.32 -13.23 3.98
N ARG A 471 -9.85 -13.20 5.21
CA ARG A 471 -10.89 -14.12 5.63
C ARG A 471 -12.16 -13.96 4.81
N TRP A 472 -12.55 -12.74 4.47
CA TRP A 472 -13.70 -12.46 3.61
C TRP A 472 -13.48 -12.97 2.20
N GLY A 473 -12.27 -12.81 1.66
CA GLY A 473 -11.90 -13.39 0.37
C GLY A 473 -12.01 -14.92 0.35
N GLU A 474 -11.58 -15.59 1.42
CA GLU A 474 -11.72 -17.04 1.59
C GLU A 474 -13.18 -17.46 1.70
N VAL A 475 -13.97 -16.80 2.54
CA VAL A 475 -15.41 -17.06 2.70
C VAL A 475 -16.14 -16.86 1.38
N THR A 476 -15.84 -15.78 0.64
CA THR A 476 -16.44 -15.53 -0.68
C THR A 476 -16.13 -16.68 -1.64
N LEU A 477 -14.88 -17.14 -1.69
CA LEU A 477 -14.46 -18.23 -2.58
C LEU A 477 -15.10 -19.58 -2.16
N GLU A 478 -15.04 -19.94 -0.88
CA GLU A 478 -15.47 -21.24 -0.35
C GLU A 478 -17.01 -21.33 -0.25
N ASN A 479 -17.65 -20.31 0.31
CA ASN A 479 -19.07 -20.33 0.63
C ASN A 479 -19.94 -19.78 -0.49
N ASP A 480 -19.59 -18.68 -1.13
CA ASP A 480 -20.47 -18.07 -2.14
C ASP A 480 -20.15 -18.65 -3.52
N LEU A 481 -18.85 -18.76 -3.82
CA LEU A 481 -18.32 -19.31 -5.05
C LEU A 481 -18.00 -20.80 -4.94
N LYS A 482 -18.38 -21.49 -3.86
CA LYS A 482 -18.40 -22.97 -3.76
C LYS A 482 -17.15 -23.65 -4.31
N VAL A 483 -15.96 -23.10 -4.05
CA VAL A 483 -14.68 -23.70 -4.46
C VAL A 483 -13.82 -23.97 -3.24
N ASP A 484 -13.36 -25.22 -3.09
CA ASP A 484 -12.45 -25.59 -2.01
C ASP A 484 -11.06 -25.03 -2.27
N LEU A 485 -10.45 -24.39 -1.27
CA LEU A 485 -9.15 -23.73 -1.41
C LEU A 485 -8.03 -24.60 -0.87
N LEU A 486 -7.07 -24.94 -1.73
CA LEU A 486 -5.84 -25.60 -1.31
C LEU A 486 -4.69 -24.58 -1.23
N VAL A 487 -4.34 -24.15 -0.02
CA VAL A 487 -3.22 -23.21 0.15
C VAL A 487 -1.87 -23.94 0.09
N HIS A 488 -1.06 -23.55 -0.89
CA HIS A 488 0.27 -24.12 -1.08
C HIS A 488 1.16 -23.86 0.16
N PRO A 489 1.87 -24.87 0.70
CA PRO A 489 2.63 -24.77 1.95
C PRO A 489 3.56 -23.55 2.07
N LEU A 490 4.31 -23.25 1.00
CA LEU A 490 5.22 -22.07 0.92
C LEU A 490 4.55 -20.69 1.03
N TYR A 491 3.22 -20.64 1.02
CA TYR A 491 2.42 -19.41 1.08
C TYR A 491 1.43 -19.42 2.24
N ARG A 492 1.47 -20.44 3.10
CA ARG A 492 0.58 -20.52 4.26
C ARG A 492 0.90 -19.48 5.32
N ARG A 493 2.18 -19.11 5.44
CA ARG A 493 2.66 -18.23 6.50
C ARG A 493 2.98 -16.83 5.97
N PRO A 494 2.53 -15.77 6.67
CA PRO A 494 2.99 -14.41 6.41
C PRO A 494 4.49 -14.27 6.71
N VAL A 495 5.14 -13.31 6.06
CA VAL A 495 6.47 -12.87 6.50
C VAL A 495 6.26 -12.01 7.75
N VAL A 496 6.51 -12.57 8.93
CA VAL A 496 6.27 -11.90 10.21
C VAL A 496 7.53 -11.21 10.70
N ASP A 497 7.41 -9.92 11.00
CA ASP A 497 8.34 -9.19 11.84
C ASP A 497 7.68 -8.94 13.21
N THR A 498 8.27 -9.55 14.26
CA THR A 498 7.81 -9.48 15.66
C THR A 498 8.43 -8.33 16.47
N GLY A 499 9.07 -7.35 15.81
CA GLY A 499 9.64 -6.17 16.48
C GLY A 499 8.62 -5.32 17.23
N ASN A 500 9.01 -4.82 18.41
CA ASN A 500 8.18 -3.98 19.30
C ASN A 500 8.41 -2.47 19.11
N ALA A 501 9.47 -2.07 18.39
CA ALA A 501 9.92 -0.68 18.31
C ALA A 501 8.84 0.24 17.74
N GLY A 502 8.16 -0.20 16.67
CA GLY A 502 7.03 0.55 16.08
C GLY A 502 5.89 0.80 17.07
N PHE A 503 5.60 -0.15 17.97
CA PHE A 503 4.49 -0.04 18.93
C PHE A 503 4.84 1.02 19.96
N TRP A 504 6.05 0.94 20.52
CA TRP A 504 6.52 1.90 21.52
C TRP A 504 6.69 3.31 20.93
N TYR A 505 7.13 3.39 19.68
CA TYR A 505 7.21 4.65 18.95
C TYR A 505 5.83 5.29 18.76
N LEU A 506 4.88 4.55 18.18
CA LEU A 506 3.55 5.07 17.85
C LEU A 506 2.73 5.42 19.10
N THR A 507 2.76 4.58 20.12
CA THR A 507 2.02 4.84 21.37
C THR A 507 2.72 5.88 22.24
N GLY A 508 4.05 5.98 22.16
CA GLY A 508 4.92 6.83 23.00
C GLY A 508 4.74 6.60 24.50
N ARG A 509 4.24 5.44 24.90
CA ARG A 509 4.00 5.10 26.32
C ARG A 509 5.31 4.72 27.02
N SER A 510 5.34 4.93 28.33
CA SER A 510 6.41 4.44 29.20
C SER A 510 6.23 2.98 29.60
N SER A 511 5.00 2.49 29.56
CA SER A 511 4.64 1.10 29.84
C SER A 511 3.35 0.69 29.13
N ALA A 512 3.13 -0.61 29.02
CA ALA A 512 1.94 -1.23 28.45
C ALA A 512 1.57 -2.47 29.26
N VAL A 513 0.42 -3.07 28.95
CA VAL A 513 -0.05 -4.30 29.57
C VAL A 513 0.10 -5.44 28.57
N CYS A 514 0.65 -6.57 29.01
CA CYS A 514 0.75 -7.79 28.22
C CYS A 514 -0.65 -8.28 27.88
N ASP A 515 -0.96 -8.42 26.60
CA ASP A 515 -2.26 -8.90 26.12
C ASP A 515 -2.54 -10.36 26.56
N GLY A 516 -1.48 -11.15 26.78
CA GLY A 516 -1.60 -12.53 27.26
C GLY A 516 -1.92 -12.64 28.75
N CYS A 517 -1.09 -12.07 29.62
CA CYS A 517 -1.15 -12.33 31.07
C CYS A 517 -1.45 -11.09 31.93
N SER A 518 -1.73 -9.94 31.30
CA SER A 518 -1.95 -8.65 31.97
C SER A 518 -0.77 -8.11 32.80
N ALA A 519 0.42 -8.72 32.70
CA ALA A 519 1.62 -8.18 33.33
C ALA A 519 2.05 -6.84 32.71
N THR A 520 2.60 -5.93 33.50
CA THR A 520 3.18 -4.68 33.00
C THR A 520 4.44 -4.95 32.18
N ILE A 521 4.56 -4.28 31.04
CA ILE A 521 5.72 -4.29 30.16
C ILE A 521 6.26 -2.87 30.13
N ASP A 522 7.53 -2.69 30.50
CA ASP A 522 8.19 -1.40 30.38
C ASP A 522 8.57 -1.10 28.93
N ARG A 523 8.67 0.19 28.59
CA ARG A 523 9.01 0.64 27.23
C ARG A 523 10.28 -0.06 26.70
N GLY A 524 10.20 -0.56 25.48
CA GLY A 524 11.27 -1.31 24.83
C GLY A 524 11.26 -2.82 25.12
N GLY A 525 10.48 -3.27 26.11
CA GLY A 525 10.27 -4.69 26.42
C GLY A 525 9.16 -5.36 25.59
N GLY A 526 9.07 -6.68 25.70
CA GLY A 526 8.04 -7.51 25.06
C GLY A 526 8.24 -7.73 23.56
N GLY A 527 7.32 -8.47 22.94
CA GLY A 527 7.27 -8.71 21.49
C GLY A 527 5.89 -8.39 20.94
N TYR A 528 5.83 -7.78 19.75
CA TYR A 528 4.56 -7.50 19.08
C TYR A 528 4.26 -8.58 18.03
N PHE A 529 3.21 -9.35 18.24
CA PHE A 529 2.80 -10.44 17.37
C PHE A 529 1.58 -10.01 16.54
N PRO A 530 1.67 -9.98 15.20
CA PRO A 530 0.53 -9.60 14.37
C PRO A 530 -0.58 -10.65 14.43
N SER A 531 -1.82 -10.26 14.15
CA SER A 531 -2.99 -11.17 14.21
C SER A 531 -2.82 -12.41 13.31
N SER A 532 -2.18 -12.20 12.15
CA SER A 532 -1.86 -13.23 11.18
C SER A 532 -0.95 -14.32 11.74
N PHE A 533 -0.12 -14.00 12.75
CA PHE A 533 0.75 -14.96 13.41
C PHE A 533 -0.08 -16.04 14.13
N PHE A 534 -1.11 -15.64 14.87
CA PHE A 534 -1.92 -16.58 15.63
C PHE A 534 -2.80 -17.45 14.73
N ARG A 535 -3.22 -16.92 13.57
CA ARG A 535 -4.26 -17.54 12.74
C ARG A 535 -3.74 -18.36 11.56
N TYR A 536 -2.58 -17.98 11.00
CA TYR A 536 -2.07 -18.60 9.77
C TYR A 536 -0.77 -19.40 9.98
N THR A 537 -0.13 -19.31 11.15
CA THR A 537 1.19 -19.93 11.36
C THR A 537 1.08 -21.34 11.92
N GLU A 538 0.41 -21.53 13.06
CA GLU A 538 0.32 -22.83 13.76
C GLU A 538 -1.00 -23.04 14.51
N PRO A 539 -1.61 -24.24 14.48
CA PRO A 539 -2.78 -24.57 15.29
C PRO A 539 -2.57 -24.35 16.79
N ALA A 540 -1.34 -24.54 17.27
CA ALA A 540 -1.00 -24.34 18.67
C ALA A 540 -1.04 -22.86 19.07
N ALA A 541 -0.60 -21.95 18.20
CA ALA A 541 -0.72 -20.51 18.44
C ALA A 541 -2.19 -20.05 18.41
N ALA A 542 -3.01 -20.63 17.54
CA ALA A 542 -4.46 -20.37 17.52
C ALA A 542 -5.15 -20.87 18.81
N GLN A 543 -4.75 -22.04 19.30
CA GLN A 543 -5.24 -22.58 20.57
C GLN A 543 -4.82 -21.71 21.76
N TRP A 544 -3.56 -21.27 21.79
CA TRP A 544 -3.06 -20.33 22.80
C TRP A 544 -3.92 -19.05 22.81
N LEU A 545 -4.20 -18.47 21.64
CA LEU A 545 -5.06 -17.29 21.53
C LEU A 545 -6.48 -17.55 22.07
N LEU A 546 -7.06 -18.70 21.77
CA LEU A 546 -8.39 -19.09 22.25
C LEU A 546 -8.45 -19.19 23.77
N GLU A 547 -7.44 -19.81 24.39
CA GLU A 547 -7.34 -19.97 25.84
C GLU A 547 -7.21 -18.61 26.55
N HIS A 548 -6.38 -17.72 26.01
CA HIS A 548 -6.16 -16.38 26.55
C HIS A 548 -7.32 -15.40 26.25
N ASN A 549 -8.28 -15.78 25.41
CA ASN A 549 -9.56 -15.08 25.22
C ASN A 549 -10.73 -15.70 26.02
N GLY A 550 -10.42 -16.48 27.07
CA GLY A 550 -11.40 -17.05 28.01
C GLY A 550 -11.85 -18.48 27.68
N GLY A 551 -11.39 -19.05 26.56
CA GLY A 551 -11.68 -20.42 26.15
C GLY A 551 -13.13 -20.72 25.78
N GLY A 552 -13.39 -21.95 25.34
CA GLY A 552 -14.73 -22.42 24.96
C GLY A 552 -15.38 -21.60 23.85
N ALA A 553 -16.71 -21.50 23.86
CA ALA A 553 -17.48 -20.76 22.85
C ALA A 553 -17.24 -19.24 22.90
N TRP A 554 -17.00 -18.68 24.09
CA TRP A 554 -16.68 -17.25 24.22
C TRP A 554 -15.30 -16.93 23.65
N GLY A 555 -14.29 -17.74 23.98
CA GLY A 555 -12.96 -17.62 23.37
C GLY A 555 -13.01 -17.76 21.86
N GLN A 556 -13.82 -18.68 21.31
CA GLN A 556 -14.04 -18.78 19.86
C GLN A 556 -14.66 -17.52 19.27
N LEU A 557 -15.70 -16.97 19.90
CA LEU A 557 -16.34 -15.74 19.44
C LEU A 557 -15.37 -14.55 19.46
N MET A 558 -14.59 -14.42 20.54
CA MET A 558 -13.58 -13.38 20.68
C MET A 558 -12.45 -13.56 19.67
N VAL A 559 -12.02 -14.80 19.41
CA VAL A 559 -11.07 -15.10 18.34
C VAL A 559 -11.70 -14.87 16.97
N GLU A 560 -12.99 -15.02 16.76
CA GLU A 560 -13.58 -14.67 15.46
C GLU A 560 -13.58 -13.15 15.26
N ARG A 561 -13.94 -12.40 16.31
CA ARG A 561 -14.07 -10.96 16.32
C ARG A 561 -12.75 -10.20 16.36
N ASP A 562 -11.78 -10.60 17.16
CA ASP A 562 -10.60 -9.79 17.48
C ASP A 562 -9.37 -10.15 16.65
N TRP A 563 -9.12 -9.35 15.63
CA TRP A 563 -7.97 -9.41 14.73
C TRP A 563 -6.90 -8.37 15.09
N SER A 564 -6.76 -7.99 16.36
CA SER A 564 -5.66 -7.16 16.81
C SER A 564 -4.33 -7.91 16.77
N GLY A 565 -3.23 -7.17 16.61
CA GLY A 565 -1.94 -7.66 17.06
C GLY A 565 -1.88 -7.66 18.59
N TRP A 566 -0.95 -8.43 19.14
CA TRP A 566 -0.79 -8.65 20.58
C TRP A 566 0.62 -8.25 21.00
N LEU A 567 0.74 -7.34 21.96
CA LEU A 567 1.97 -7.07 22.68
C LEU A 567 2.08 -8.06 23.84
N LEU A 568 3.07 -8.94 23.76
CA LEU A 568 3.32 -9.97 24.77
C LEU A 568 4.57 -9.64 25.58
N CYS A 569 4.54 -9.89 26.89
CA CYS A 569 5.76 -9.86 27.70
C CYS A 569 6.70 -11.00 27.28
N ASP A 570 7.98 -10.91 27.63
CA ASP A 570 9.00 -11.86 27.18
C ASP A 570 8.64 -13.32 27.47
N ARG A 571 7.99 -13.59 28.61
CA ARG A 571 7.51 -14.93 28.96
C ARG A 571 6.44 -15.43 27.98
N CYS A 572 5.37 -14.66 27.76
CA CYS A 572 4.30 -15.05 26.85
C CYS A 572 4.80 -15.08 25.40
N GLY A 573 5.69 -14.15 25.02
CA GLY A 573 6.31 -14.12 23.70
C GLY A 573 7.19 -15.35 23.44
N ALA A 574 7.96 -15.80 24.44
CA ALA A 574 8.76 -17.02 24.34
C ALA A 574 7.88 -18.27 24.17
N GLU A 575 6.81 -18.39 24.98
CA GLU A 575 5.84 -19.48 24.87
C GLU A 575 5.24 -19.55 23.46
N VAL A 576 4.73 -18.43 22.96
CA VAL A 576 4.16 -18.33 21.61
C VAL A 576 5.20 -18.60 20.51
N GLY A 577 6.44 -18.16 20.71
CA GLY A 577 7.56 -18.41 19.81
C GLY A 577 7.95 -19.89 19.72
N GLU A 578 7.98 -20.60 20.85
CA GLU A 578 8.24 -22.04 20.91
C GLU A 578 7.15 -22.85 20.20
N LEU A 579 5.88 -22.45 20.37
CA LEU A 579 4.75 -23.08 19.66
C LEU A 579 4.89 -22.95 18.14
N ALA A 580 5.50 -21.86 17.65
CA ALA A 580 5.77 -21.65 16.23
C ALA A 580 7.02 -22.40 15.72
N ALA A 581 7.99 -22.67 16.58
CA ALA A 581 9.23 -23.36 16.24
C ALA A 581 9.11 -24.90 16.29
N GLY A 582 8.21 -25.43 17.13
CA GLY A 582 8.16 -26.84 17.54
C GLY A 582 7.78 -27.90 16.49
N ARG A 583 7.68 -27.58 15.18
CA ARG A 583 7.36 -28.55 14.10
C ARG A 583 7.95 -28.15 12.74
N GLN A 584 9.26 -27.88 12.67
CA GLN A 584 9.97 -27.82 11.39
C GLN A 584 10.37 -29.21 10.90
#